data_AF-A0A9E5DY22-F1
#
_entry.id   AF-A0A9E5DY22-F1
#
_cell.length_a   1.000
_cell.length_b   1.000
_cell.length_c   1.000
_cell.angle_alpha   90.00
_cell.angle_beta   90.00
_cell.angle_gamma   90.00
#
_symmetry.space_group_name_H-M   'P 1'
#
loop_
_entity.id
_entity.type
_entity.pdbx_description
1 polymer ?
#
loop_
_entity_poly.entity_id
_entity_poly.type
_entity_poly.pdbx_seq_one_letter_code
_entity_poly.pdbx_strand_id
1 'polypeptide(L)'
;MKISPCRDAAAMDSSNLAQPFIRQVGRAVAILRTRNGWTQEVLASRMAVSQKAIAKFEAGNHDFRLSTVWRFAVALAVSPADLLATVADPDASTTARPRGPLHGLAQAGWRRVPAETADAIPVFDVQPRAGTGRARPEPLAVAWALPPTGRHPTETGMFLAQIRGDSMTPHLSDGDWCLFSEQFADIDWLGKLVLVRETDASGLSSWVVKKATGISLDAREARVLNLASSNPAYPLRQVHLDSRGDLAIEAVVREVLGGGLQRSRT
;
A
#
# COMPACT_ATOMS: atom_id res chain seq x y z
N MET A 1 -55.67 -3.27 1.92
CA MET A 1 -54.27 -3.62 2.22
C MET A 1 -53.44 -2.34 2.06
N LYS A 2 -53.16 -1.64 3.16
CA LYS A 2 -52.44 -0.34 3.16
C LYS A 2 -50.95 -0.63 3.26
N ILE A 3 -50.17 -0.26 2.26
CA ILE A 3 -48.71 -0.30 2.33
C ILE A 3 -48.28 0.94 3.11
N SER A 4 -47.91 0.76 4.38
CA SER A 4 -47.22 1.78 5.15
C SER A 4 -45.83 2.01 4.53
N PRO A 5 -45.41 3.26 4.25
CA PRO A 5 -44.05 3.51 3.86
C PRO A 5 -43.15 3.32 5.08
N CYS A 6 -42.03 2.63 4.87
CA CYS A 6 -40.97 2.42 5.84
C CYS A 6 -40.43 3.80 6.27
N ARG A 7 -40.94 4.31 7.40
CA ARG A 7 -40.28 5.32 8.21
C ARG A 7 -39.07 4.62 8.80
N ASP A 8 -37.90 4.86 8.22
CA ASP A 8 -36.57 4.90 8.89
C ASP A 8 -35.43 5.06 7.86
N ALA A 9 -35.58 6.05 6.97
CA ALA A 9 -34.43 6.69 6.33
C ALA A 9 -34.19 8.01 7.08
N ALA A 10 -33.64 7.90 8.29
CA ALA A 10 -33.11 9.08 8.99
C ALA A 10 -32.15 9.78 8.02
N ALA A 11 -32.39 11.06 7.77
CA ALA A 11 -31.63 11.90 6.86
C ALA A 11 -30.13 11.84 7.20
N MET A 12 -29.37 11.00 6.51
CA MET A 12 -27.92 11.03 6.53
C MET A 12 -27.49 12.31 5.81
N ASP A 13 -27.14 13.32 6.61
CA ASP A 13 -26.57 14.58 6.12
C ASP A 13 -25.36 14.26 5.23
N SER A 14 -25.52 14.49 3.93
CA SER A 14 -24.49 14.23 2.90
C SER A 14 -23.20 15.01 3.19
N SER A 15 -23.30 16.11 3.95
CA SER A 15 -22.17 16.92 4.40
C SER A 15 -21.24 16.14 5.33
N ASN A 16 -21.78 15.23 6.16
CA ASN A 16 -20.98 14.45 7.11
C ASN A 16 -20.22 13.30 6.41
N LEU A 17 -20.79 12.73 5.35
CA LEU A 17 -20.14 11.68 4.54
C LEU A 17 -18.95 12.22 3.73
N ALA A 18 -19.03 13.46 3.25
CA ALA A 18 -17.98 14.09 2.45
C ALA A 18 -16.85 14.70 3.31
N GLN A 19 -17.10 15.01 4.59
CA GLN A 19 -16.14 15.71 5.45
C GLN A 19 -14.77 15.02 5.58
N PRO A 20 -14.67 13.69 5.74
CA PRO A 20 -13.37 13.01 5.80
C PRO A 20 -12.55 13.18 4.51
N PHE A 21 -13.23 13.08 3.37
CA PHE A 21 -12.62 13.29 2.05
C PHE A 21 -12.16 14.74 1.85
N ILE A 22 -12.98 15.70 2.27
CA ILE A 22 -12.67 17.14 2.20
C ILE A 22 -11.40 17.46 3.01
N ARG A 23 -11.28 16.90 4.23
CA ARG A 23 -10.07 17.03 5.07
C ARG A 23 -8.84 16.39 4.44
N GLN A 24 -9.01 15.24 3.82
CA GLN A 24 -7.93 14.51 3.16
C GLN A 24 -7.31 15.32 2.01
N VAL A 25 -8.13 15.91 1.15
CA VAL A 25 -7.65 16.77 0.05
C VAL A 25 -6.96 18.03 0.59
N GLY A 26 -7.52 18.66 1.64
CA GLY A 26 -6.89 19.80 2.33
C GLY A 26 -5.49 19.45 2.86
N ARG A 27 -5.36 18.25 3.45
CA ARG A 27 -4.07 17.73 3.94
C ARG A 27 -3.08 17.43 2.82
N ALA A 28 -3.53 16.86 1.70
CA ALA A 28 -2.68 16.60 0.53
C ALA A 28 -2.03 17.91 0.03
N VAL A 29 -2.81 18.98 -0.04
CA VAL A 29 -2.32 20.33 -0.38
C VAL A 29 -1.27 20.81 0.62
N ALA A 30 -1.50 20.68 1.93
CA ALA A 30 -0.54 21.09 2.95
C ALA A 30 0.80 20.32 2.85
N ILE A 31 0.74 19.01 2.59
CA ILE A 31 1.92 18.16 2.42
C ILE A 31 2.71 18.58 1.18
N LEU A 32 2.06 18.77 0.04
CA LEU A 32 2.74 19.18 -1.19
C LEU A 32 3.34 20.58 -1.08
N ARG A 33 2.63 21.51 -0.43
CA ARG A 33 3.15 22.85 -0.13
C ARG A 33 4.43 22.79 0.69
N THR A 34 4.43 22.00 1.77
CA THR A 34 5.60 21.88 2.66
C THR A 34 6.77 21.15 2.01
N ARG A 35 6.51 20.14 1.16
CA ARG A 35 7.54 19.48 0.34
C ARG A 35 8.24 20.44 -0.61
N ASN A 36 7.51 21.42 -1.15
CA ASN A 36 8.08 22.49 -1.98
C ASN A 36 8.77 23.60 -1.15
N GLY A 37 8.81 23.49 0.18
CA GLY A 37 9.39 24.50 1.07
C GLY A 37 8.56 25.78 1.17
N TRP A 38 7.28 25.75 0.81
CA TRP A 38 6.43 26.93 0.75
C TRP A 38 5.67 27.14 2.05
N THR A 39 5.53 28.40 2.48
CA THR A 39 4.59 28.79 3.53
C THR A 39 3.18 28.95 2.96
N GLN A 40 2.16 29.06 3.82
CA GLN A 40 0.78 29.27 3.36
C GLN A 40 0.65 30.60 2.58
N GLU A 41 1.41 31.63 2.95
CA GLU A 41 1.48 32.92 2.26
C GLU A 41 2.04 32.78 0.84
N VAL A 42 3.05 31.93 0.65
CA VAL A 42 3.64 31.66 -0.67
C VAL A 42 2.64 30.94 -1.58
N LEU A 43 1.92 29.93 -1.07
CA LEU A 43 0.88 29.26 -1.83
C LEU A 43 -0.30 30.18 -2.13
N ALA A 44 -0.71 31.00 -1.16
CA ALA A 44 -1.77 31.99 -1.31
C ALA A 44 -1.46 32.98 -2.43
N SER A 45 -0.21 33.47 -2.48
CA SER A 45 0.28 34.36 -3.52
C SER A 45 0.22 33.71 -4.90
N ARG A 46 0.66 32.45 -5.03
CA ARG A 46 0.60 31.68 -6.27
C ARG A 46 -0.81 31.40 -6.76
N MET A 47 -1.77 31.33 -5.83
CA MET A 47 -3.17 31.08 -6.12
C MET A 47 -4.02 32.35 -6.25
N ALA A 48 -3.43 33.52 -6.04
CA ALA A 48 -4.13 34.80 -5.95
C ALA A 48 -5.31 34.77 -4.97
N VAL A 49 -5.12 34.16 -3.79
CA VAL A 49 -6.11 34.11 -2.69
C VAL A 49 -5.48 34.57 -1.39
N SER A 50 -6.28 34.76 -0.34
CA SER A 50 -5.75 35.11 0.99
C SER A 50 -5.13 33.91 1.69
N GLN A 51 -4.13 34.15 2.53
CA GLN A 51 -3.54 33.12 3.39
C GLN A 51 -4.58 32.44 4.30
N LYS A 52 -5.56 33.22 4.80
CA LYS A 52 -6.72 32.68 5.55
C LYS A 52 -7.58 31.71 4.72
N ALA A 53 -7.70 31.91 3.41
CA ALA A 53 -8.41 30.99 2.53
C ALA A 53 -7.63 29.67 2.36
N ILE A 54 -6.30 29.73 2.24
CA ILE A 54 -5.44 28.54 2.24
C ILE A 54 -5.55 27.78 3.56
N ALA A 55 -5.48 28.46 4.69
CA ALA A 55 -5.61 27.82 6.01
C ALA A 55 -6.95 27.10 6.20
N LYS A 56 -8.06 27.71 5.74
CA LYS A 56 -9.38 27.07 5.76
C LYS A 56 -9.47 25.85 4.84
N PHE A 57 -8.81 25.93 3.69
CA PHE A 57 -8.75 24.82 2.74
C PHE A 57 -7.94 23.65 3.31
N GLU A 58 -6.74 23.92 3.84
CA GLU A 58 -5.88 22.91 4.46
C GLU A 58 -6.52 22.25 5.69
N ALA A 59 -7.35 23.00 6.43
CA ALA A 59 -8.11 22.46 7.55
C ALA A 59 -9.28 21.54 7.11
N GLY A 60 -9.73 21.64 5.86
CA GLY A 60 -10.85 20.86 5.33
C GLY A 60 -12.17 21.10 6.04
N ASN A 61 -12.37 22.31 6.56
CA ASN A 61 -13.57 22.69 7.32
C ASN A 61 -14.75 23.14 6.43
N HIS A 62 -14.59 23.11 5.11
CA HIS A 62 -15.63 23.51 4.16
C HIS A 62 -15.52 22.74 2.86
N ASP A 63 -16.66 22.37 2.29
CA ASP A 63 -16.72 21.79 0.95
C ASP A 63 -16.20 22.79 -0.09
N PHE A 64 -15.39 22.32 -1.02
CA PHE A 64 -14.75 23.14 -2.03
C PHE A 64 -15.13 22.64 -3.40
N ARG A 65 -15.40 23.59 -4.29
CA ARG A 65 -15.68 23.30 -5.69
C ARG A 65 -14.51 22.54 -6.31
N LEU A 66 -14.80 21.57 -7.17
CA LEU A 66 -13.80 20.83 -7.95
C LEU A 66 -12.88 21.78 -8.76
N SER A 67 -13.42 22.91 -9.21
CA SER A 67 -12.64 23.97 -9.88
C SER A 67 -11.54 24.57 -8.99
N THR A 68 -11.72 24.58 -7.66
CA THR A 68 -10.70 25.02 -6.71
C THR A 68 -9.62 23.97 -6.55
N VAL A 69 -9.98 22.68 -6.49
CA VAL A 69 -9.00 21.57 -6.49
C VAL A 69 -8.12 21.64 -7.74
N TRP A 70 -8.71 21.89 -8.90
CA TRP A 70 -7.95 22.06 -10.15
C TRP A 70 -6.93 23.21 -10.07
N ARG A 71 -7.30 24.35 -9.48
CA ARG A 71 -6.38 25.48 -9.28
C ARG A 71 -5.22 25.13 -8.35
N PHE A 72 -5.48 24.36 -7.29
CA PHE A 72 -4.40 23.85 -6.43
C PHE A 72 -3.45 22.94 -7.19
N ALA A 73 -3.97 22.03 -8.01
CA ALA A 73 -3.16 21.10 -8.81
C ALA A 73 -2.19 21.86 -9.73
N VAL A 74 -2.69 22.88 -10.43
CA VAL A 74 -1.88 23.77 -11.27
C VAL A 74 -0.84 24.54 -10.44
N ALA A 75 -1.23 25.14 -9.32
CA ALA A 75 -0.32 25.94 -8.48
C ALA A 75 0.80 25.10 -7.84
N LEU A 76 0.54 23.83 -7.55
CA LEU A 76 1.47 22.87 -6.97
C LEU A 76 2.23 22.04 -8.01
N ALA A 77 1.92 22.22 -9.31
CA ALA A 77 2.48 21.45 -10.42
C ALA A 77 2.29 19.92 -10.26
N VAL A 78 1.11 19.51 -9.78
CA VAL A 78 0.72 18.10 -9.64
C VAL A 78 -0.56 17.83 -10.46
N SER A 79 -0.91 16.55 -10.63
CA SER A 79 -2.21 16.23 -11.21
C SER A 79 -3.33 16.42 -10.18
N PRO A 80 -4.58 16.72 -10.60
CA PRO A 80 -5.72 16.72 -9.69
C PRO A 80 -5.96 15.35 -9.03
N ALA A 81 -5.58 14.25 -9.69
CA ALA A 81 -5.64 12.92 -9.12
C ALA A 81 -4.72 12.78 -7.89
N ASP A 82 -3.55 13.41 -7.88
CA ASP A 82 -2.65 13.39 -6.72
C ASP A 82 -3.24 14.10 -5.49
N LEU A 83 -4.11 15.10 -5.71
CA LEU A 83 -4.82 15.80 -4.63
C LEU A 83 -6.04 15.04 -4.12
N LEU A 84 -6.70 14.30 -5.02
CA LEU A 84 -7.93 13.54 -4.74
C LEU A 84 -7.64 12.09 -4.33
N ALA A 85 -6.42 11.61 -4.57
CA ALA A 85 -5.99 10.29 -4.14
C ALA A 85 -6.16 10.18 -2.63
N THR A 86 -6.71 9.05 -2.21
CA THR A 86 -7.00 8.75 -0.82
C THR A 86 -5.70 8.72 -0.03
N VAL A 87 -5.25 9.86 0.50
CA VAL A 87 -4.21 9.91 1.55
C VAL A 87 -4.85 9.30 2.79
N ALA A 88 -4.77 7.98 2.93
CA ALA A 88 -5.39 7.21 4.00
C ALA A 88 -5.46 8.03 5.30
N ASP A 89 -6.67 8.20 5.83
CA ASP A 89 -6.99 9.11 6.93
C ASP A 89 -6.02 8.92 8.09
N PRO A 90 -5.10 9.86 8.37
CA PRO A 90 -4.08 9.62 9.38
C PRO A 90 -4.62 9.71 10.81
N ASP A 91 -5.88 10.16 10.96
CA ASP A 91 -6.58 10.21 12.26
C ASP A 91 -7.36 8.92 12.56
N ALA A 92 -7.58 8.04 11.57
CA ALA A 92 -7.94 6.64 11.84
C ALA A 92 -6.73 5.81 12.33
N SER A 93 -5.54 6.41 12.33
CA SER A 93 -4.28 5.84 12.82
C SER A 93 -3.52 6.80 13.74
N THR A 94 -4.21 7.52 14.63
CA THR A 94 -3.53 8.26 15.71
C THR A 94 -2.96 7.28 16.75
N THR A 95 -1.78 6.75 16.45
CA THR A 95 -0.67 6.44 17.39
C THR A 95 0.59 5.95 16.67
N ALA A 96 0.61 5.75 15.35
CA ALA A 96 1.82 5.38 14.63
C ALA A 96 2.20 6.48 13.63
N ARG A 97 3.08 7.38 14.04
CA ARG A 97 3.83 8.27 13.14
C ARG A 97 4.44 7.42 12.01
N PRO A 98 4.07 7.60 10.72
CA PRO A 98 4.80 6.96 9.65
C PRO A 98 6.13 7.71 9.53
N ARG A 99 7.13 7.22 10.27
CA ARG A 99 8.52 7.43 9.91
C ARG A 99 8.65 6.86 8.48
N GLY A 100 9.32 7.59 7.58
CA GLY A 100 9.24 7.35 6.13
C GLY A 100 9.45 5.87 5.73
N PRO A 101 9.15 5.49 4.48
CA PRO A 101 9.02 4.11 4.00
C PRO A 101 10.27 3.23 4.14
N LEU A 102 11.30 3.63 4.88
CA LEU A 102 12.54 2.90 5.12
C LEU A 102 12.95 2.88 6.60
N HIS A 103 12.14 3.46 7.51
CA HIS A 103 12.52 3.54 8.93
C HIS A 103 12.68 2.16 9.58
N GLY A 104 11.77 1.22 9.29
CA GLY A 104 11.89 -0.17 9.75
C GLY A 104 13.09 -0.89 9.15
N LEU A 105 13.41 -0.63 7.87
CA LEU A 105 14.59 -1.19 7.21
C LEU A 105 15.90 -0.72 7.83
N ALA A 106 16.00 0.58 8.15
CA ALA A 106 17.18 1.13 8.81
C ALA A 106 17.41 0.49 10.20
N GLN A 107 16.34 0.19 10.94
CA GLN A 107 16.42 -0.53 12.21
C GLN A 107 16.90 -1.99 12.04
N ALA A 108 16.54 -2.62 10.92
CA ALA A 108 17.05 -3.94 10.53
C ALA A 108 18.49 -3.90 9.95
N GLY A 109 19.16 -2.75 9.99
CA GLY A 109 20.55 -2.58 9.52
C GLY A 109 20.70 -2.35 8.01
N TRP A 110 19.59 -2.17 7.27
CA TRP A 110 19.62 -1.90 5.85
C TRP A 110 19.84 -0.41 5.58
N ARG A 111 20.73 -0.11 4.62
CA ARG A 111 21.10 1.27 4.31
C ARG A 111 20.51 1.71 2.97
N ARG A 112 19.69 2.76 2.97
CA ARG A 112 19.19 3.36 1.73
C ARG A 112 20.33 3.88 0.87
N VAL A 113 20.24 3.67 -0.44
CA VAL A 113 21.10 4.29 -1.44
C VAL A 113 20.27 5.06 -2.47
N PRO A 114 20.85 6.12 -3.09
CA PRO A 114 20.12 7.01 -3.98
C PRO A 114 19.85 6.43 -5.37
N ALA A 115 20.57 5.39 -5.77
CA ALA A 115 20.46 4.75 -7.08
C ALA A 115 20.79 3.26 -6.99
N GLU A 116 20.43 2.51 -8.04
CA GLU A 116 20.79 1.11 -8.24
C GLU A 116 22.31 0.94 -8.26
N THR A 117 22.78 -0.09 -7.56
CA THR A 117 24.18 -0.56 -7.58
C THR A 117 24.15 -2.08 -7.59
N ALA A 118 25.26 -2.74 -7.97
CA ALA A 118 25.33 -4.20 -8.03
C ALA A 118 24.89 -4.89 -6.72
N ASP A 119 25.17 -4.28 -5.56
CA ASP A 119 24.81 -4.84 -4.25
C ASP A 119 23.49 -4.29 -3.69
N ALA A 120 22.80 -3.42 -4.41
CA ALA A 120 21.58 -2.79 -3.93
C ALA A 120 20.35 -3.61 -4.31
N ILE A 121 19.47 -3.80 -3.34
CA ILE A 121 18.20 -4.51 -3.52
C ILE A 121 17.10 -3.49 -3.73
N PRO A 122 16.22 -3.68 -4.74
CA PRO A 122 15.09 -2.79 -4.96
C PRO A 122 14.10 -2.88 -3.80
N VAL A 123 13.59 -1.72 -3.40
CA VAL A 123 12.53 -1.59 -2.39
C VAL A 123 11.24 -1.24 -3.12
N PHE A 124 10.25 -2.12 -3.04
CA PHE A 124 8.93 -1.92 -3.62
C PHE A 124 7.90 -1.51 -2.57
N ASP A 125 6.98 -0.66 -2.98
CA ASP A 125 5.70 -0.45 -2.29
C ASP A 125 4.65 -1.26 -3.03
N VAL A 126 4.33 -2.46 -2.51
CA VAL A 126 3.42 -3.43 -3.15
C VAL A 126 1.94 -3.05 -3.03
N GLN A 127 1.64 -1.78 -2.76
CA GLN A 127 0.28 -1.26 -2.82
C GLN A 127 -0.22 -1.20 -4.27
N PRO A 128 -1.46 -1.65 -4.55
CA PRO A 128 -2.08 -1.37 -5.83
C PRO A 128 -2.24 0.14 -6.00
N ARG A 129 -1.65 0.71 -7.06
CA ARG A 129 -1.90 2.08 -7.49
C ARG A 129 -3.10 2.11 -8.42
N ALA A 130 -4.17 2.81 -8.04
CA ALA A 130 -5.29 3.07 -8.94
C ALA A 130 -4.90 4.14 -9.97
N GLY A 131 -5.01 3.81 -11.27
CA GLY A 131 -4.73 4.75 -12.36
C GLY A 131 -5.28 4.24 -13.69
N THR A 132 -6.07 5.08 -14.35
CA THR A 132 -6.74 4.83 -15.63
C THR A 132 -5.76 4.76 -16.79
N GLY A 133 -5.71 3.62 -17.46
CA GLY A 133 -4.95 3.42 -18.70
C GLY A 133 -4.56 1.96 -18.83
N ARG A 134 -4.71 1.38 -20.02
CA ARG A 134 -4.33 0.00 -20.31
C ARG A 134 -2.80 -0.17 -20.19
N ALA A 135 -2.31 -0.33 -18.97
CA ALA A 135 -1.01 -0.89 -18.62
C ALA A 135 -1.04 -1.22 -17.13
N ARG A 136 -0.88 -2.50 -16.82
CA ARG A 136 -0.66 -3.02 -15.47
C ARG A 136 0.53 -2.27 -14.85
N PRO A 137 0.43 -1.61 -13.69
CA PRO A 137 1.62 -1.17 -13.01
C PRO A 137 2.25 -2.40 -12.35
N GLU A 138 3.31 -2.94 -12.96
CA GLU A 138 4.28 -3.70 -12.18
C GLU A 138 4.77 -2.79 -11.03
N PRO A 139 5.05 -3.34 -9.82
CA PRO A 139 5.53 -2.53 -8.72
C PRO A 139 6.79 -1.78 -9.16
N LEU A 140 6.76 -0.44 -9.15
CA LEU A 140 7.95 0.35 -9.42
C LEU A 140 8.78 0.47 -8.14
N ALA A 141 10.09 0.29 -8.25
CA ALA A 141 10.99 0.45 -7.11
C ALA A 141 10.89 1.89 -6.58
N VAL A 142 10.54 2.04 -5.30
CA VAL A 142 10.43 3.35 -4.63
C VAL A 142 11.75 3.79 -4.02
N ALA A 143 12.69 2.86 -3.84
CA ALA A 143 14.04 3.11 -3.35
C ALA A 143 14.95 1.90 -3.64
N TRP A 144 16.20 2.03 -3.23
CA TRP A 144 17.21 0.98 -3.24
C TRP A 144 17.84 0.88 -1.84
N ALA A 145 18.16 -0.34 -1.40
CA ALA A 145 18.76 -0.59 -0.09
C ALA A 145 19.92 -1.57 -0.18
N LEU A 146 21.02 -1.23 0.50
CA LEU A 146 22.14 -2.13 0.72
C LEU A 146 21.87 -2.98 1.96
N PRO A 147 22.18 -4.29 1.90
CA PRO A 147 22.11 -5.15 3.07
C PRO A 147 23.14 -4.76 4.15
N PRO A 148 22.93 -5.18 5.40
CA PRO A 148 23.93 -5.05 6.47
C PRO A 148 25.28 -5.67 6.09
N THR A 149 26.39 -5.14 6.63
CA THR A 149 27.73 -5.65 6.36
C THR A 149 27.84 -7.16 6.62
N GLY A 150 28.42 -7.91 5.68
CA GLY A 150 28.53 -9.37 5.76
C GLY A 150 27.33 -10.13 5.18
N ARG A 151 26.29 -9.43 4.74
CA ARG A 151 25.25 -9.98 3.87
C ARG A 151 25.48 -9.47 2.45
N HIS A 152 25.56 -10.40 1.50
CA HIS A 152 25.54 -10.06 0.07
C HIS A 152 24.16 -10.40 -0.48
N PRO A 153 23.60 -9.63 -1.44
CA PRO A 153 22.52 -10.13 -2.27
C PRO A 153 23.10 -11.31 -3.06
N THR A 154 22.86 -12.53 -2.59
CA THR A 154 23.46 -13.72 -3.20
C THR A 154 22.74 -14.14 -4.47
N GLU A 155 21.56 -13.58 -4.76
CA GLU A 155 20.67 -14.04 -5.83
C GLU A 155 20.04 -12.83 -6.58
N THR A 156 20.13 -12.83 -7.90
CA THR A 156 19.38 -11.92 -8.79
C THR A 156 17.87 -12.10 -8.59
N GLY A 157 17.07 -11.03 -8.61
CA GLY A 157 15.61 -11.14 -8.41
C GLY A 157 15.17 -11.17 -6.94
N MET A 158 16.02 -10.72 -6.02
CA MET A 158 15.61 -10.39 -4.65
C MET A 158 15.04 -8.97 -4.57
N PHE A 159 14.06 -8.76 -3.70
CA PHE A 159 13.50 -7.44 -3.43
C PHE A 159 12.95 -7.29 -2.02
N LEU A 160 12.81 -6.04 -1.56
CA LEU A 160 12.22 -5.70 -0.26
C LEU A 160 10.83 -5.13 -0.44
N ALA A 161 9.88 -5.57 0.38
CA ALA A 161 8.57 -4.93 0.48
C ALA A 161 8.06 -4.94 1.93
N GLN A 162 7.24 -3.94 2.26
CA GLN A 162 6.60 -3.84 3.56
C GLN A 162 5.26 -4.59 3.54
N ILE A 163 5.03 -5.41 4.55
CA ILE A 163 3.75 -6.07 4.79
C ILE A 163 2.70 -5.03 5.15
N ARG A 164 1.54 -5.15 4.51
CA ARG A 164 0.36 -4.36 4.81
C ARG A 164 -0.82 -5.26 5.16
N GLY A 165 -1.55 -4.88 6.20
CA GLY A 165 -2.68 -5.63 6.74
C GLY A 165 -2.26 -6.68 7.77
N ASP A 166 -3.25 -7.39 8.29
CA ASP A 166 -3.13 -8.26 9.47
C ASP A 166 -3.37 -9.75 9.16
N SER A 167 -3.56 -10.12 7.89
CA SER A 167 -3.95 -11.49 7.49
C SER A 167 -2.91 -12.55 7.85
N MET A 168 -1.67 -12.15 8.07
CA MET A 168 -0.58 -13.07 8.41
C MET A 168 -0.16 -12.96 9.90
N THR A 169 -0.89 -12.20 10.71
CA THR A 169 -0.71 -12.12 12.17
C THR A 169 -0.97 -13.49 12.79
N PRO A 170 -0.20 -13.96 13.79
CA PRO A 170 0.90 -13.27 14.48
C PRO A 170 2.29 -13.46 13.85
N HIS A 171 2.40 -14.17 12.71
CA HIS A 171 3.69 -14.55 12.12
C HIS A 171 4.31 -13.44 11.26
N LEU A 172 3.46 -12.60 10.66
CA LEU A 172 3.82 -11.35 10.00
C LEU A 172 2.83 -10.27 10.42
N SER A 173 3.35 -9.15 10.88
CA SER A 173 2.54 -8.00 11.30
C SER A 173 2.52 -6.93 10.21
N ASP A 174 1.48 -6.08 10.23
CA ASP A 174 1.48 -4.84 9.45
C ASP A 174 2.73 -4.02 9.79
N GLY A 175 3.42 -3.57 8.73
CA GLY A 175 4.63 -2.79 8.84
C GLY A 175 5.94 -3.59 8.88
N ASP A 176 5.89 -4.92 8.97
CA ASP A 176 7.09 -5.75 8.87
C ASP A 176 7.71 -5.66 7.47
N TRP A 177 9.04 -5.66 7.41
CA TRP A 177 9.76 -5.78 6.15
C TRP A 177 10.08 -7.22 5.84
N CYS A 178 9.89 -7.60 4.59
CA CYS A 178 10.24 -8.92 4.09
C CYS A 178 11.20 -8.81 2.92
N LEU A 179 12.18 -9.71 2.91
CA LEU A 179 13.02 -9.99 1.75
C LEU A 179 12.37 -11.11 0.95
N PHE A 180 12.08 -10.83 -0.32
CA PHE A 180 11.47 -11.74 -1.27
C PHE A 180 12.51 -12.21 -2.29
N SER A 181 12.29 -13.39 -2.86
CA SER A 181 13.05 -13.91 -4.01
C SER A 181 12.10 -14.42 -5.08
N GLU A 182 12.29 -13.96 -6.31
CA GLU A 182 11.62 -14.45 -7.52
C GLU A 182 12.20 -15.81 -7.99
N GLN A 183 13.29 -16.27 -7.39
CA GLN A 183 13.86 -17.59 -7.67
C GLN A 183 13.18 -18.65 -6.79
N PHE A 184 12.10 -19.25 -7.28
CA PHE A 184 11.31 -20.23 -6.52
C PHE A 184 10.91 -21.50 -7.30
N ALA A 185 11.45 -21.71 -8.51
CA ALA A 185 11.12 -22.88 -9.33
C ALA A 185 11.50 -24.22 -8.66
N ASP A 186 12.62 -24.27 -7.95
CA ASP A 186 13.15 -25.47 -7.30
C ASP A 186 12.88 -25.52 -5.78
N ILE A 187 12.01 -24.65 -5.27
CA ILE A 187 11.73 -24.54 -3.84
C ILE A 187 10.56 -25.44 -3.46
N ASP A 188 10.71 -26.22 -2.38
CA ASP A 188 9.55 -26.81 -1.71
C ASP A 188 8.70 -25.70 -1.07
N TRP A 189 7.54 -25.46 -1.69
CA TRP A 189 6.61 -24.42 -1.30
C TRP A 189 5.92 -24.73 0.04
N LEU A 190 5.84 -26.01 0.42
CA LEU A 190 5.03 -26.41 1.57
C LEU A 190 5.58 -25.83 2.87
N GLY A 191 4.69 -25.15 3.61
CA GLY A 191 5.01 -24.44 4.84
C GLY A 191 5.66 -23.08 4.66
N LYS A 192 6.00 -22.66 3.43
CA LYS A 192 6.63 -21.37 3.12
C LYS A 192 5.60 -20.26 2.96
N LEU A 193 6.08 -19.02 3.14
CA LEU A 193 5.32 -17.82 2.83
C LEU A 193 5.61 -17.40 1.40
N VAL A 194 4.56 -17.18 0.62
CA VAL A 194 4.63 -16.86 -0.81
C VAL A 194 3.87 -15.56 -1.07
N LEU A 195 4.41 -14.75 -1.98
CA LEU A 195 3.74 -13.58 -2.54
C LEU A 195 2.90 -14.03 -3.72
N VAL A 196 1.61 -13.71 -3.67
CA VAL A 196 0.63 -14.12 -4.66
C VAL A 196 -0.02 -12.89 -5.29
N ARG A 197 -0.03 -12.81 -6.61
CA ARG A 197 -0.80 -11.84 -7.38
C ARG A 197 -2.21 -12.35 -7.60
N GLU A 198 -3.17 -11.68 -7.00
CA GLU A 198 -4.59 -11.87 -7.27
C GLU A 198 -5.03 -10.84 -8.29
N THR A 199 -5.84 -11.22 -9.27
CA THR A 199 -6.45 -10.28 -10.21
C THR A 199 -7.95 -10.37 -10.07
N ASP A 200 -8.61 -9.25 -9.80
CA ASP A 200 -10.06 -9.21 -9.67
C ASP A 200 -10.76 -9.21 -11.04
N ALA A 201 -12.10 -9.28 -11.03
CA ALA A 201 -12.91 -9.27 -12.24
C ALA A 201 -12.77 -7.97 -13.07
N SER A 202 -12.28 -6.88 -12.46
CA SER A 202 -11.99 -5.62 -13.15
C SER A 202 -10.61 -5.62 -13.83
N GLY A 203 -9.80 -6.66 -13.61
CA GLY A 203 -8.43 -6.77 -14.09
C GLY A 203 -7.42 -6.07 -13.20
N LEU A 204 -7.82 -5.58 -12.03
CA LEU A 204 -6.92 -4.97 -11.05
C LEU A 204 -6.18 -6.06 -10.28
N SER A 205 -4.85 -5.99 -10.31
CA SER A 205 -4.00 -6.91 -9.56
C SER A 205 -3.70 -6.37 -8.16
N SER A 206 -3.74 -7.26 -7.17
CA SER A 206 -3.25 -7.02 -5.80
C SER A 206 -2.26 -8.12 -5.41
N TRP A 207 -1.28 -7.77 -4.59
CA TRP A 207 -0.28 -8.71 -4.10
C TRP A 207 -0.55 -9.04 -2.63
N VAL A 208 -0.66 -10.32 -2.32
CA VAL A 208 -0.97 -10.81 -0.97
C VAL A 208 0.05 -11.84 -0.54
N VAL A 209 0.46 -11.81 0.73
CA VAL A 209 1.32 -12.86 1.30
C VAL A 209 0.44 -13.93 1.92
N LYS A 210 0.70 -15.20 1.60
CA LYS A 210 0.00 -16.37 2.14
C LYS A 210 0.99 -17.47 2.49
N LYS A 211 0.56 -18.40 3.36
CA LYS A 211 1.29 -19.64 3.64
C LYS A 211 0.82 -20.73 2.70
N ALA A 212 1.73 -21.34 1.95
CA ALA A 212 1.44 -22.54 1.19
C ALA A 212 1.31 -23.74 2.14
N THR A 213 0.16 -24.41 2.16
CA THR A 213 -0.16 -25.46 3.14
C THR A 213 -0.30 -26.85 2.53
N GLY A 214 -0.54 -26.95 1.23
CA GLY A 214 -0.73 -28.23 0.56
C GLY A 214 -0.95 -28.06 -0.93
N ILE A 215 -0.80 -29.14 -1.67
CA ILE A 215 -1.24 -29.21 -3.07
C ILE A 215 -2.39 -30.22 -3.12
N SER A 216 -3.50 -29.83 -3.73
CA SER A 216 -4.66 -30.68 -4.01
C SER A 216 -4.90 -30.77 -5.51
N LEU A 217 -5.79 -31.67 -5.93
CA LEU A 217 -6.30 -31.71 -7.29
C LEU A 217 -7.73 -31.12 -7.31
N ASP A 218 -8.05 -30.34 -8.34
CA ASP A 218 -9.43 -29.90 -8.57
C ASP A 218 -10.26 -30.99 -9.26
N ALA A 219 -11.53 -30.69 -9.55
CA ALA A 219 -12.44 -31.60 -10.24
C ALA A 219 -12.00 -32.00 -11.66
N ARG A 220 -11.01 -31.30 -12.24
CA ARG A 220 -10.42 -31.57 -13.56
C ARG A 220 -9.03 -32.21 -13.44
N GLU A 221 -8.65 -32.68 -12.26
CA GLU A 221 -7.32 -33.19 -11.94
C GLU A 221 -6.18 -32.18 -12.15
N ALA A 222 -6.49 -30.88 -12.18
CA ALA A 222 -5.47 -29.84 -12.20
C ALA A 222 -4.90 -29.64 -10.79
N ARG A 223 -3.58 -29.43 -10.70
CA ARG A 223 -2.92 -29.15 -9.42
C ARG A 223 -3.34 -27.77 -8.91
N VAL A 224 -3.66 -27.70 -7.63
CA VAL A 224 -4.08 -26.49 -6.95
C VAL A 224 -3.26 -26.32 -5.67
N LEU A 225 -2.62 -25.17 -5.51
CA LEU A 225 -1.94 -24.81 -4.28
C LEU A 225 -2.95 -24.25 -3.27
N ASN A 226 -2.97 -24.85 -2.09
CA ASN A 226 -3.72 -24.39 -0.94
C ASN A 226 -2.92 -23.32 -0.19
N LEU A 227 -3.55 -22.17 0.01
CA LEU A 227 -2.99 -20.98 0.61
C LEU A 227 -3.79 -20.62 1.87
N ALA A 228 -3.13 -20.67 3.02
CA ALA A 228 -3.71 -20.25 4.29
C ALA A 228 -3.18 -18.88 4.70
N SER A 229 -4.08 -18.09 5.26
CA SER A 229 -3.72 -16.94 6.07
C SER A 229 -3.32 -17.44 7.46
N SER A 230 -2.31 -16.87 8.11
CA SER A 230 -2.00 -17.23 9.50
C SER A 230 -3.04 -16.70 10.49
N ASN A 231 -3.75 -15.63 10.12
CA ASN A 231 -4.89 -15.12 10.87
C ASN A 231 -6.14 -15.96 10.53
N PRO A 232 -6.75 -16.65 11.51
CA PRO A 232 -7.93 -17.51 11.29
C PRO A 232 -9.17 -16.79 10.77
N ALA A 233 -9.24 -15.46 10.91
CA ALA A 233 -10.37 -14.66 10.40
C ALA A 233 -10.46 -14.65 8.87
N TYR A 234 -9.41 -15.09 8.17
CA TYR A 234 -9.33 -15.08 6.72
C TYR A 234 -9.49 -16.49 6.16
N PRO A 235 -10.36 -16.71 5.15
CA PRO A 235 -10.59 -18.02 4.59
C PRO A 235 -9.36 -18.56 3.86
N LEU A 236 -9.29 -19.89 3.78
CA LEU A 236 -8.34 -20.59 2.92
C LEU A 236 -8.61 -20.23 1.46
N ARG A 237 -7.55 -20.10 0.67
CA ARG A 237 -7.64 -19.83 -0.77
C ARG A 237 -6.93 -20.92 -1.57
N GLN A 238 -7.37 -21.06 -2.81
CA GLN A 238 -6.89 -22.06 -3.75
C GLN A 238 -6.48 -21.38 -5.04
N VAL A 239 -5.29 -21.71 -5.52
CA VAL A 239 -4.72 -21.14 -6.76
C VAL A 239 -4.30 -22.29 -7.66
N HIS A 240 -4.68 -22.21 -8.94
CA HIS A 240 -4.36 -23.24 -9.91
C HIS A 240 -2.87 -23.17 -10.29
N LEU A 241 -2.22 -24.33 -10.32
CA LEU A 241 -0.87 -24.53 -10.84
C LEU A 241 -1.03 -25.12 -12.25
N ASP A 242 -1.05 -24.29 -13.31
CA ASP A 242 -1.08 -24.83 -14.68
C ASP A 242 0.22 -25.58 -15.04
N SER A 243 0.25 -26.28 -16.18
CA SER A 243 1.39 -27.07 -16.68
C SER A 243 2.58 -26.23 -17.19
N ARG A 244 2.48 -24.91 -17.17
CA ARG A 244 3.55 -23.90 -17.30
C ARG A 244 3.75 -23.07 -16.00
N GLY A 245 3.03 -23.41 -14.93
CA GLY A 245 2.77 -22.56 -13.77
C GLY A 245 1.92 -21.34 -14.13
N ASP A 246 0.60 -21.37 -13.87
CA ASP A 246 -0.23 -20.15 -13.88
C ASP A 246 0.19 -19.39 -12.62
N LEU A 247 1.26 -18.62 -12.78
CA LEU A 247 2.07 -17.99 -11.74
C LEU A 247 1.27 -16.86 -11.11
N ALA A 248 0.32 -17.19 -10.25
CA ALA A 248 -0.10 -16.24 -9.24
C ALA A 248 1.04 -16.08 -8.22
N ILE A 249 1.90 -17.08 -8.01
CA ILE A 249 3.08 -16.94 -7.14
C ILE A 249 4.13 -16.13 -7.89
N GLU A 250 4.49 -14.97 -7.34
CA GLU A 250 5.47 -14.04 -7.92
C GLU A 250 6.81 -14.11 -7.15
N ALA A 251 6.78 -14.51 -5.87
CA ALA A 251 7.98 -14.63 -5.07
C ALA A 251 7.78 -15.50 -3.82
N VAL A 252 8.88 -15.96 -3.22
CA VAL A 252 8.89 -16.56 -1.88
C VAL A 252 9.48 -15.57 -0.88
N VAL A 253 8.94 -15.54 0.35
CA VAL A 253 9.57 -14.82 1.45
C VAL A 253 10.80 -15.61 1.90
N ARG A 254 11.98 -15.00 1.77
CA ARG A 254 13.25 -15.56 2.26
C ARG A 254 13.45 -15.25 3.73
N GLU A 255 13.11 -14.02 4.13
CA GLU A 255 13.34 -13.54 5.48
C GLU A 255 12.31 -12.50 5.89
N VAL A 256 11.93 -12.53 7.17
CA VAL A 256 11.17 -11.49 7.84
C VAL A 256 12.16 -10.66 8.65
N LEU A 257 12.37 -9.41 8.25
CA LEU A 257 13.33 -8.49 8.84
C LEU A 257 12.77 -7.77 10.07
N GLY A 258 11.45 -7.86 10.28
CA GLY A 258 10.71 -7.09 11.28
C GLY A 258 10.56 -5.61 10.88
N GLY A 259 10.11 -4.77 11.82
CA GLY A 259 9.91 -3.34 11.58
C GLY A 259 8.50 -2.84 11.89
N GLY A 260 7.55 -3.73 12.15
CA GLY A 260 6.37 -3.40 12.93
C GLY A 260 6.80 -2.92 14.33
N LEU A 261 6.11 -1.92 14.88
CA LEU A 261 6.38 -1.37 16.21
C LEU A 261 6.46 -2.52 17.21
N GLN A 262 7.67 -2.93 17.64
CA GLN A 262 7.79 -3.93 18.70
C GLN A 262 7.07 -3.37 19.91
N ARG A 263 5.92 -3.97 20.25
CA ARG A 263 5.26 -3.69 21.52
C ARG A 263 6.24 -4.11 22.60
N SER A 264 6.78 -3.11 23.29
CA SER A 264 7.51 -3.29 24.54
C SER A 264 6.71 -4.24 25.40
N ARG A 265 7.24 -5.46 25.61
CA ARG A 265 6.73 -6.35 26.65
C ARG A 265 7.03 -5.65 27.97
N THR A 266 5.96 -5.22 28.63
CA THR A 266 5.98 -4.83 30.05
C THR A 266 5.28 -5.96 30.79
#